data_AF-A0A939JX00-F1
#
_entry.id   AF-A0A939JX00-F1
#
_cell.length_a   1.000
_cell.length_b   1.000
_cell.length_c   1.000
_cell.angle_alpha   90.00
_cell.angle_beta   90.00
_cell.angle_gamma   90.00
#
_symmetry.space_group_name_H-M   'P 1'
#
loop_
_entity.id
_entity.type
_entity.pdbx_description
1 polymer ?
#
loop_
_entity_poly.entity_id
_entity_poly.type
_entity_poly.pdbx_seq_one_letter_code
_entity_poly.pdbx_strand_id
1 'polypeptide(L)' 'MTITMTHSGVMPATTRIAGGLLALALGAFFIWGAGFAHAAALHDTAHDVRHAFGFPCH' A
#
# COMPACT_ATOMS: atom_id res chain seq x y z
N MET A 1 39.71 9.00 -16.86
CA MET A 1 38.69 9.94 -17.35
C MET A 1 37.41 9.14 -17.58
N THR A 2 36.46 9.20 -16.65
CA THR A 2 35.21 8.42 -16.71
C THR A 2 34.07 9.38 -17.01
N ILE A 3 33.41 9.19 -18.15
CA ILE A 3 32.25 9.98 -18.58
C ILE A 3 30.98 9.30 -18.04
N THR A 4 30.35 9.93 -17.05
CA THR A 4 29.00 9.57 -16.58
C THR A 4 27.99 9.94 -17.66
N MET A 5 27.34 8.95 -18.27
CA MET A 5 26.23 9.21 -19.18
C MET A 5 24.95 9.48 -18.38
N THR A 6 24.50 10.74 -18.36
CA THR A 6 23.16 11.09 -17.91
C THR A 6 22.15 10.70 -18.99
N HIS A 7 21.40 9.62 -18.73
CA HIS A 7 20.36 9.16 -19.62
C HIS A 7 19.12 10.06 -19.47
N SER A 8 19.06 11.14 -20.25
CA SER A 8 17.88 11.99 -20.39
C SER A 8 16.81 11.26 -21.22
N GLY A 9 16.30 10.16 -20.70
CA GLY A 9 15.31 9.32 -21.37
C GLY A 9 13.90 9.84 -21.11
N VAL A 10 13.19 10.25 -22.17
CA VAL A 10 11.74 10.43 -22.10
C VAL A 10 11.14 9.06 -21.78
N MET A 11 10.56 8.92 -20.59
CA MET A 11 9.94 7.65 -20.19
C MET A 11 8.79 7.29 -21.14
N PRO A 12 8.70 6.02 -21.59
CA PRO A 12 7.57 5.55 -22.39
C PRO A 12 6.24 5.92 -21.73
N ALA A 13 5.26 6.35 -22.53
CA ALA A 13 3.94 6.74 -22.01
C ALA A 13 3.29 5.59 -21.23
N THR A 14 3.52 4.35 -21.66
CA THR A 14 3.06 3.12 -20.98
C THR A 14 3.56 3.04 -19.54
N THR A 15 4.85 3.29 -19.29
CA THR A 15 5.42 3.24 -17.93
C THR A 15 4.85 4.35 -17.05
N ARG A 16 4.68 5.55 -17.61
CA ARG A 16 4.08 6.69 -16.88
C ARG A 16 2.63 6.42 -16.51
N ILE A 17 1.84 5.90 -17.46
CA ILE A 17 0.44 5.55 -17.25
C ILE A 17 0.31 4.41 -16.25
N ALA A 18 1.12 3.35 -16.38
CA ALA A 18 1.11 2.23 -15.44
C ALA A 18 1.44 2.68 -14.01
N GLY A 19 2.48 3.51 -13.85
CA GLY A 19 2.82 4.10 -12.55
C GLY A 19 1.71 4.99 -11.98
N GLY A 20 1.09 5.82 -12.82
CA GLY A 20 -0.03 6.67 -12.43
C GLY A 20 -1.26 5.87 -12.00
N LEU A 21 -1.61 4.81 -12.73
CA LEU A 21 -2.72 3.91 -12.37
C LEU A 21 -2.45 3.19 -11.05
N LEU A 22 -1.22 2.72 -10.82
CA LEU A 22 -0.83 2.12 -9.55
C LEU A 22 -0.97 3.11 -8.40
N ALA A 23 -0.50 4.35 -8.58
CA ALA A 23 -0.63 5.40 -7.58
C ALA A 23 -2.09 5.73 -7.26
N LEU A 24 -2.95 5.83 -8.29
CA LEU A 24 -4.39 6.04 -8.10
C LEU A 24 -5.06 4.86 -7.40
N ALA A 25 -4.75 3.62 -7.78
CA ALA A 25 -5.28 2.43 -7.14
C ALA A 25 -4.88 2.36 -5.67
N LEU A 26 -3.61 2.67 -5.36
CA LEU A 26 -3.10 2.70 -3.99
C LEU A 26 -3.77 3.82 -3.17
N GLY A 27 -3.94 5.01 -3.74
CA GLY A 27 -4.67 6.10 -3.11
C GLY A 27 -6.12 5.74 -2.81
N ALA A 28 -6.82 5.15 -3.79
CA ALA A 28 -8.19 4.67 -3.62
C ALA A 28 -8.29 3.58 -2.55
N PHE A 29 -7.32 2.67 -2.48
CA PHE A 29 -7.24 1.65 -1.45
C PHE A 29 -7.13 2.27 -0.05
N PHE A 30 -6.32 3.32 0.15
CA PHE A 30 -6.23 3.98 1.45
C PHE A 30 -7.49 4.77 1.80
N ILE A 31 -8.10 5.47 0.85
CA ILE A 31 -9.35 6.20 1.10
C ILE A 31 -10.47 5.24 1.47
N TRP A 32 -10.62 4.14 0.72
CA TRP A 32 -11.62 3.12 1.03
C TRP A 32 -11.28 2.39 2.33
N GLY A 33 -10.06 1.90 2.46
CA GLY A 33 -9.60 1.11 3.58
C GLY A 33 -9.53 1.87 4.90
N ALA A 34 -9.24 3.17 4.89
CA ALA A 34 -9.24 3.98 6.11
C ALA A 34 -10.57 4.70 6.34
N GLY A 35 -11.20 5.21 5.28
CA GLY A 35 -12.42 6.02 5.37
C GLY A 35 -13.72 5.21 5.42
N PHE A 36 -13.74 4.02 4.82
CA PHE A 36 -14.93 3.15 4.72
C PHE A 36 -14.71 1.74 5.28
N ALA A 37 -13.55 1.46 5.90
CA ALA A 37 -13.44 0.26 6.70
C ALA A 37 -14.50 0.35 7.80
N HIS A 38 -15.38 -0.66 7.82
CA HIS A 38 -16.38 -0.78 8.86
C HIS A 38 -15.65 -0.90 10.19
N ALA A 39 -15.56 0.22 10.92
CA ALA A 39 -14.70 0.33 12.09
C ALA A 39 -14.98 -0.79 13.08
N ALA A 40 -16.23 -1.24 13.21
CA ALA A 40 -16.59 -2.40 14.03
C ALA A 40 -15.84 -3.68 13.60
N ALA A 41 -15.84 -4.06 12.32
CA ALA A 41 -15.12 -5.25 11.86
C ALA A 41 -13.60 -5.14 12.07
N LEU A 42 -13.02 -3.96 11.83
CA LEU A 42 -11.59 -3.74 12.05
C LEU A 42 -11.23 -3.71 13.55
N HIS A 43 -12.15 -3.24 14.40
CA HIS A 43 -11.99 -3.21 15.85
C HIS A 43 -12.18 -4.61 16.46
N ASP A 44 -13.16 -5.38 16.01
CA ASP A 44 -13.42 -6.77 16.43
C ASP A 44 -12.25 -7.67 16.06
N THR A 45 -11.75 -7.56 14.82
CA THR A 45 -10.55 -8.31 14.40
C THR A 45 -9.32 -7.95 15.23
N ALA A 46 -9.14 -6.70 15.65
CA ALA A 46 -8.06 -6.29 16.53
C ALA A 46 -8.22 -6.85 17.96
N HIS A 47 -9.45 -6.91 18.47
CA HIS A 47 -9.76 -7.57 19.75
C HIS A 47 -9.50 -9.07 19.67
N ASP A 48 -9.94 -9.74 18.61
CA ASP A 48 -9.71 -11.17 18.38
C ASP A 48 -8.22 -11.50 18.24
N VAL A 49 -7.46 -10.61 17.58
CA VAL A 49 -6.02 -10.68 17.44
C VAL A 49 -5.32 -10.69 18.81
N ARG A 50 -5.74 -9.83 19.75
CA ARG A 50 -5.20 -9.85 21.12
C ARG A 50 -5.53 -11.17 21.83
N HIS A 51 -6.71 -11.72 21.60
CA HIS A 51 -7.10 -13.03 22.15
C HIS A 51 -6.30 -14.18 21.54
N ALA A 52 -5.98 -14.10 20.24
CA ALA A 52 -5.17 -15.09 19.54
C ALA A 52 -3.67 -14.99 19.87
N PHE A 53 -3.15 -13.79 20.14
CA PHE A 53 -1.75 -13.58 20.53
C PHE A 53 -1.46 -13.87 22.00
N GLY A 54 -2.49 -14.00 22.84
CA GLY A 54 -2.38 -14.62 24.15
C GLY A 54 -2.19 -16.13 24.00
N PHE A 55 -1.03 -16.57 23.49
CA PHE A 55 -0.66 -17.98 23.52
C PHE A 55 -0.81 -18.51 24.96
N PRO A 56 -1.38 -19.70 25.18
CA PRO A 56 -1.45 -20.29 26.50
C PRO A 56 -0.02 -20.50 27.02
N CYS A 57 0.41 -19.68 27.96
CA CYS A 57 1.51 -20.03 28.82
C CYS A 57 1.00 -21.15 29.72
N HIS A 58 1.57 -22.35 29.53
CA HIS A 58 1.78 -23.18 30.70
C HIS A 58 2.60 -22.38 31.73
#